data_AF-A0A8T5UI73-F1
#
_entry.id   AF-A0A8T5UI73-F1
#
_cell.length_a   1.000
_cell.length_b   1.000
_cell.length_c   1.000
_cell.angle_alpha   90.00
_cell.angle_beta   90.00
_cell.angle_gamma   90.00
#
_symmetry.space_group_name_H-M   'P 1'
#
loop_
_entity.id
_entity.type
_entity.pdbx_description
1 polymer ?
#
loop_
_entity_poly.entity_id
_entity_poly.type
_entity_poly.pdbx_seq_one_letter_code
_entity_poly.pdbx_strand_id
1 'polypeptide(L)' 'MIEILHNVYLISNFTGICLIHRKYGTIEFNQDLVSGFLTALKDFSVEFSKGSGELKIIDMQI' A
#
# COMPACT_ATOMS: atom_id res chain seq x y z
N MET A 1 -18.68 -17.75 0.07
CA MET A 1 -18.35 -17.52 -1.37
C MET A 1 -18.46 -16.01 -1.57
N ILE A 2 -17.47 -15.12 -1.51
CA ILE A 2 -16.00 -15.13 -1.50
C ILE A 2 -15.57 -14.44 -0.17
N GLU A 3 -14.98 -15.15 0.79
CA GLU A 3 -14.44 -14.53 2.03
C GLU A 3 -12.91 -14.28 1.93
N ILE A 4 -12.30 -14.52 0.77
CA ILE A 4 -10.85 -14.41 0.59
C ILE A 4 -10.40 -12.94 0.52
N LEU A 5 -11.29 -12.03 0.12
CA LEU A 5 -10.91 -10.66 -0.22
C LEU A 5 -11.83 -9.67 0.48
N HIS A 6 -11.28 -8.87 1.39
CA HIS A 6 -12.06 -7.90 2.16
C HIS A 6 -12.24 -6.57 1.43
N ASN A 7 -11.18 -6.07 0.79
CA ASN A 7 -11.17 -4.76 0.14
C ASN A 7 -10.27 -4.78 -1.11
N VAL A 8 -10.71 -4.13 -2.18
CA VAL A 8 -9.89 -3.79 -3.35
C VAL A 8 -9.73 -2.28 -3.42
N TYR A 9 -8.50 -1.81 -3.59
CA TYR A 9 -8.18 -0.40 -3.78
C TYR A 9 -7.45 -0.23 -5.11
N LEU A 10 -7.86 0.76 -5.91
CA LEU A 10 -7.11 1.26 -7.05
C LEU A 10 -6.55 2.62 -6.67
N ILE A 11 -5.24 2.71 -6.50
CA ILE A 11 -4.55 3.93 -6.06
C ILE A 11 -3.76 4.49 -7.25
N SER A 12 -3.88 5.80 -7.48
CA SER A 12 -3.07 6.51 -8.47
C SER A 12 -1.60 6.43 -8.08
N ASN A 13 -0.78 5.81 -8.92
CA ASN A 13 0.67 5.69 -8.67
C ASN A 13 1.40 7.05 -8.64
N PHE A 14 0.81 8.09 -9.25
CA PHE A 14 1.39 9.42 -9.34
C PHE A 14 0.97 10.33 -8.18
N THR A 15 -0.27 10.23 -7.70
CA THR A 15 -0.82 11.14 -6.69
C THR A 15 -1.06 10.49 -5.32
N GLY A 16 -1.04 9.15 -5.24
CA GLY A 16 -1.39 8.41 -4.02
C GLY A 16 -2.88 8.44 -3.64
N ILE A 17 -3.71 9.08 -4.47
CA ILE A 17 -5.15 9.17 -4.25
C ILE A 17 -5.81 7.83 -4.59
N CYS A 18 -6.68 7.35 -3.70
CA CYS A 18 -7.53 6.20 -4.01
C CYS A 18 -8.65 6.61 -4.98
N LEU A 19 -8.62 6.02 -6.18
CA LEU A 19 -9.57 6.29 -7.26
C LEU A 19 -10.81 5.40 -7.16
N ILE A 20 -10.61 4.14 -6.74
CA ILE A 20 -11.69 3.15 -6.59
C ILE A 20 -11.43 2.36 -5.32
N HIS A 21 -12.45 2.24 -4.48
CA HIS A 21 -12.47 1.31 -3.35
C HIS A 21 -13.71 0.45 -3.44
N ARG A 22 -13.53 -0.87 -3.32
CA ARG A 22 -14.63 -1.82 -3.24
C ARG A 22 -14.45 -2.74 -2.05
N LYS A 23 -15.38 -2.65 -1.09
CA LYS A 23 -15.49 -3.53 0.06
C LYS A 23 -16.32 -4.76 -0.31
N TYR A 24 -15.81 -5.93 0.02
CA TYR A 24 -16.45 -7.22 -0.18
C TYR A 24 -16.66 -7.98 1.15
N GLY A 25 -15.75 -7.80 2.10
CA GLY A 25 -15.82 -8.43 3.43
C GLY A 25 -16.17 -7.43 4.53
N THR A 26 -15.91 -7.82 5.79
CA THR A 26 -16.30 -7.02 6.98
C THR A 26 -15.28 -5.98 7.42
N ILE A 27 -13.98 -6.22 7.20
CA ILE A 27 -12.88 -5.30 7.56
C ILE A 27 -13.09 -3.92 6.92
N GLU A 28 -13.00 -2.88 7.74
CA GLU A 28 -13.20 -1.49 7.36
C GLU A 28 -12.03 -0.64 7.82
N PHE A 29 -11.45 0.09 6.87
CA PHE A 29 -10.38 1.04 7.11
C PHE A 29 -10.71 2.35 6.42
N ASN A 30 -10.23 3.46 6.98
CA ASN A 30 -10.29 4.74 6.28
C ASN A 30 -9.44 4.65 5.00
N GLN A 31 -10.09 4.92 3.86
CA GLN A 31 -9.51 4.78 2.53
C GLN A 31 -8.27 5.67 2.35
N ASP A 32 -8.33 6.91 2.82
CA ASP A 32 -7.26 7.90 2.65
C ASP A 32 -6.04 7.54 3.50
N LEU A 33 -6.25 6.96 4.69
CA LEU A 33 -5.17 6.42 5.50
C LEU A 33 -4.48 5.23 4.83
N VAL A 34 -5.26 4.29 4.27
CA VAL A 34 -4.69 3.13 3.57
C VAL A 34 -3.91 3.57 2.33
N SER A 35 -4.48 4.46 1.52
CA SER A 35 -3.81 4.92 0.30
C SER A 35 -2.57 5.75 0.60
N GLY A 36 -2.65 6.64 1.59
CA GLY A 36 -1.51 7.43 2.05
C GLY A 36 -0.38 6.56 2.60
N PHE A 37 -0.71 5.59 3.46
CA PHE A 37 0.28 4.68 4.05
C PHE A 37 0.98 3.81 2.99
N LEU A 38 0.22 3.20 2.07
CA LEU A 38 0.80 2.36 1.02
C LEU A 38 1.64 3.17 0.02
N THR A 39 1.23 4.41 -0.28
CA THR A 39 2.01 5.32 -1.13
C THR A 39 3.33 5.69 -0.46
N ALA A 40 3.29 6.06 0.83
CA ALA A 40 4.50 6.37 1.59
C ALA A 40 5.46 5.18 1.67
N LEU A 41 4.96 3.95 1.88
CA LEU A 41 5.79 2.74 1.87
C LEU A 41 6.47 2.51 0.52
N LYS A 42 5.75 2.70 -0.59
CA LYS A 42 6.29 2.58 -1.94
C LYS A 42 7.37 3.63 -2.18
N ASP A 43 7.10 4.90 -1.89
CA ASP A 43 8.05 5.99 -2.12
C ASP A 43 9.30 5.80 -1.25
N PHE A 44 9.13 5.40 0.01
CA PHE A 44 10.25 5.05 0.89
C PHE A 44 11.09 3.89 0.31
N SER A 45 10.45 2.84 -0.21
CA SER A 45 11.16 1.71 -0.81
C SER A 45 11.96 2.09 -2.07
N VAL A 46 11.44 3.02 -2.88
CA VAL A 46 12.15 3.56 -4.05
C VAL A 46 13.39 4.35 -3.63
N GLU A 47 13.23 5.27 -2.68
CA GLU A 47 14.34 6.05 -2.13
C GLU A 47 15.42 5.15 -1.51
N PHE A 48 15.00 4.13 -0.76
CA PHE A 48 15.92 3.22 -0.09
C PHE A 48 16.70 2.33 -1.06
N SER A 49 16.05 1.85 -2.13
CA SER A 49 16.71 1.03 -3.16
C SER A 49 17.51 1.84 -4.18
N LYS A 50 17.51 3.19 -4.11
CA LYS A 50 18.04 4.07 -5.18
C LYS A 50 17.48 3.73 -6.57
N GLY A 51 16.27 3.17 -6.62
CA GLY A 51 15.65 2.68 -7.85
C GLY A 51 16.20 1.34 -8.40
N SER A 52 17.03 0.60 -7.65
CA SER A 52 17.51 -0.74 -8.09
C SER A 52 16.50 -1.87 -7.85
N GLY A 53 15.40 -1.61 -7.13
CA GLY A 53 14.37 -2.61 -6.85
C GLY A 53 14.80 -3.73 -5.89
N GLU A 54 16.04 -3.72 -5.40
CA GLU A 54 16.49 -4.66 -4.38
C GLU A 54 16.01 -4.22 -3.01
N LEU A 55 15.00 -4.93 -2.50
CA LEU A 55 14.58 -4.84 -1.11
C LEU A 55 15.72 -5.42 -0.23
N LYS A 56 16.71 -4.60 0.10
CA LYS A 56 17.72 -5.00 1.09
C LYS A 56 17.02 -5.15 2.43
N ILE A 57 16.90 -6.38 2.91
CA ILE A 57 16.42 -6.66 4.27
C ILE A 57 17.35 -5.90 5.21
N ILE A 58 16.83 -4.86 5.85
CA ILE A 58 17.54 -4.16 6.91
C ILE A 58 17.34 -5.01 8.16
N ASP A 59 18.39 -5.70 8.59
CA ASP A 59 18.45 -6.27 9.92
C ASP A 59 18.48 -5.10 10.91
N MET A 60 17.33 -4.72 11.47
CA MET A 60 17.29 -3.75 12.56
C MET A 60 17.82 -4.45 13.82
N GLN A 61 19.13 -4.36 14.01
CA GLN A 61 19.73 -4.69 15.29
C GLN A 61 19.49 -3.52 16.26
N ILE A 62 18.83 -3.84 17.37
CA ILE A 62 18.51 -2.95 18.49
C ILE A 62 19.74 -2.83 19.40
#